data_AF-A0A6C0CWZ2-F1
#
_entry.id   AF-A0A6C0CWZ2-F1
#
_cell.length_a   1.000
_cell.length_b   1.000
_cell.length_c   1.000
_cell.angle_alpha   90.00
_cell.angle_beta   90.00
_cell.angle_gamma   90.00
#
_symmetry.space_group_name_H-M   'P 1'
#
loop_
_entity.id
_entity.type
_entity.pdbx_description
1 polymer ?
#
loop_
_entity_poly.entity_id
_entity_poly.type
_entity_poly.pdbx_seq_one_letter_code
_entity_poly.pdbx_strand_id
1 'polypeptide(L)'
;MSKSLKNCSICHAAKHKTGKCFQRNLYDRLVGNLRQFIEDHVGLDNQDQNWVIRSVCVVPKCEKNALKYIVTSLLLIYSYYSPHNNKWYEIDASCVKPTKPIGKHTKLQLENLYVRIMKKFIDIFVEIRLDEKKYMKKEEEEAEQDQCPICLESIKGQKTCTTECGHSFCSPCFFTTMQSQIDQRGKSTCPLCRTICLQNRSRY
;
A
#
# COMPACT_ATOMS: atom_id res chain seq x y z
N MET A 1 -28.15 26.52 38.98
CA MET A 1 -28.77 25.43 38.19
C MET A 1 -28.04 25.30 36.87
N SER A 2 -27.09 24.35 36.78
CA SER A 2 -26.30 24.08 35.58
C SER A 2 -27.13 23.32 34.56
N LYS A 3 -27.29 23.88 33.36
CA LYS A 3 -27.91 23.15 32.25
C LYS A 3 -26.86 22.34 31.51
N SER A 4 -27.16 21.06 31.50
CA SER A 4 -26.47 19.92 30.95
C SER A 4 -26.52 19.87 29.40
N LEU A 5 -25.55 19.15 28.83
CA LEU A 5 -25.55 18.45 27.54
C LEU A 5 -25.47 19.27 26.23
N LYS A 6 -24.30 19.24 25.59
CA LYS A 6 -24.20 18.90 24.15
C LYS A 6 -23.07 17.89 23.94
N ASN A 7 -23.50 16.63 23.98
CA ASN A 7 -22.71 15.42 23.85
C ASN A 7 -21.98 15.32 22.52
N CYS A 8 -20.68 15.11 22.57
CA CYS A 8 -19.94 14.49 21.47
C CYS A 8 -20.25 12.98 21.47
N SER A 9 -20.58 12.40 20.31
CA SER A 9 -20.86 10.97 20.15
C SER A 9 -19.70 10.06 20.58
N ILE A 10 -18.49 10.61 20.63
CA ILE A 10 -17.28 9.97 21.16
C ILE A 10 -17.34 9.81 22.69
N CYS A 11 -17.97 10.78 23.38
CA CYS A 11 -18.06 10.81 24.85
C CYS A 11 -19.17 9.89 25.39
N HIS A 12 -20.23 9.63 24.63
CA HIS A 12 -21.37 8.82 25.10
C HIS A 12 -21.03 7.33 25.25
N ALA A 13 -20.05 6.82 24.49
CA ALA A 13 -19.55 5.45 24.61
C ALA A 13 -18.60 5.26 25.80
N ALA A 14 -18.03 6.35 26.34
CA ALA A 14 -17.03 6.32 27.40
C ALA A 14 -17.66 6.59 28.78
N LYS A 15 -18.60 5.74 29.22
CA LYS A 15 -19.13 5.75 30.60
C LYS A 15 -18.14 5.25 31.66
N HIS A 16 -16.83 5.34 31.43
CA HIS A 16 -15.84 4.86 32.40
C HIS A 16 -14.74 5.88 32.68
N LYS A 17 -14.60 6.15 33.98
CA LYS A 17 -13.38 6.59 34.65
C LYS A 17 -12.17 5.85 34.07
N THR A 18 -11.04 6.54 34.00
CA THR A 18 -9.72 6.14 33.49
C THR A 18 -9.44 6.57 32.06
N GLY A 19 -8.67 7.65 31.94
CA GLY A 19 -8.14 8.19 30.69
C GLY A 19 -7.16 7.28 29.96
N LYS A 20 -7.15 5.95 30.19
CA LYS A 20 -6.44 4.91 29.42
C LYS A 20 -7.32 4.23 28.37
N CYS A 21 -8.62 4.05 28.64
CA CYS A 21 -9.56 3.42 27.69
C CYS A 21 -9.94 4.34 26.51
N PHE A 22 -9.91 5.66 26.73
CA PHE A 22 -10.04 6.66 25.67
C PHE A 22 -8.83 6.69 24.72
N GLN A 23 -7.64 6.29 25.19
CA GLN A 23 -6.36 6.39 24.45
C GLN A 23 -6.28 5.40 23.29
N ARG A 24 -6.59 4.13 23.55
CA ARG A 24 -6.59 3.08 22.52
C ARG A 24 -7.69 3.33 21.49
N ASN A 25 -8.91 3.54 21.96
CA ASN A 25 -10.08 3.72 21.08
C ASN A 25 -10.00 4.95 20.17
N LEU A 26 -9.31 6.03 20.58
CA LEU A 26 -9.25 7.25 19.76
C LEU A 26 -8.14 7.20 18.72
N TYR A 27 -6.98 6.63 19.07
CA TYR A 27 -5.89 6.41 18.11
C TYR A 27 -6.31 5.35 17.08
N ASP A 28 -6.81 4.21 17.54
CA ASP A 28 -7.26 3.12 16.67
C ASP A 28 -8.42 3.57 15.78
N ARG A 29 -9.33 4.42 16.27
CA ARG A 29 -10.38 5.00 15.42
C ARG A 29 -9.86 6.06 14.46
N LEU A 30 -9.06 7.03 14.88
CA LEU A 30 -8.65 8.12 13.98
C LEU A 30 -7.67 7.63 12.91
N VAL A 31 -6.64 6.88 13.32
CA VAL A 31 -5.62 6.36 12.40
C VAL A 31 -6.14 5.15 11.65
N GLY A 32 -6.92 4.27 12.31
CA GLY A 32 -7.57 3.14 11.64
C GLY A 32 -8.64 3.59 10.63
N ASN A 33 -9.47 4.59 10.95
CA ASN A 33 -10.44 5.12 9.97
C ASN A 33 -9.72 5.83 8.82
N LEU A 34 -8.65 6.58 9.07
CA LEU A 34 -7.86 7.19 8.01
C LEU A 34 -7.24 6.13 7.09
N ARG A 35 -6.70 5.06 7.68
CA ARG A 35 -6.14 3.92 6.94
C ARG A 35 -7.21 3.22 6.11
N GLN A 36 -8.30 2.77 6.72
CA GLN A 36 -9.39 2.10 6.03
C GLN A 36 -9.94 2.98 4.91
N PHE A 37 -10.06 4.27 5.14
CA PHE A 37 -10.50 5.22 4.11
C PHE A 37 -9.55 5.28 2.92
N ILE A 38 -8.23 5.34 3.17
CA ILE A 38 -7.19 5.32 2.13
C ILE A 38 -7.15 3.96 1.41
N GLU A 39 -7.49 2.87 2.10
CA GLU A 39 -7.63 1.55 1.50
C GLU A 39 -8.84 1.45 0.57
N ASP A 40 -10.00 1.96 1.02
CA ASP A 40 -11.28 1.87 0.30
C ASP A 40 -11.35 2.84 -0.90
N HIS A 41 -10.69 4.00 -0.83
CA HIS A 41 -10.70 5.01 -1.90
C HIS A 41 -9.54 4.82 -2.87
N VAL A 42 -9.51 3.62 -3.45
CA VAL A 42 -8.60 3.18 -4.51
C VAL A 42 -8.65 4.17 -5.68
N GLY A 43 -7.66 5.05 -5.76
CA GLY A 43 -7.51 5.98 -6.90
C GLY A 43 -7.71 7.45 -6.58
N LEU A 44 -7.21 7.95 -5.45
CA LEU A 44 -6.91 9.38 -5.32
C LEU A 44 -5.67 9.73 -6.18
N ASP A 45 -5.78 9.52 -7.49
CA ASP A 45 -4.85 10.08 -8.47
C ASP A 45 -4.98 11.61 -8.55
N ASN A 46 -6.08 12.17 -8.04
CA ASN A 46 -6.21 13.55 -7.59
C ASN A 46 -7.44 13.65 -6.67
N GLN A 47 -7.30 14.09 -5.40
CA GLN A 47 -8.24 15.07 -4.80
C GLN A 47 -7.95 15.39 -3.33
N ASP A 48 -7.44 16.62 -3.17
CA ASP A 48 -7.62 17.54 -2.06
C ASP A 48 -7.53 16.94 -0.64
N GLN A 49 -6.31 16.88 -0.09
CA GLN A 49 -6.05 16.55 1.32
C GLN A 49 -6.96 17.32 2.28
N ASN A 50 -7.39 18.53 1.91
CA ASN A 50 -8.33 19.33 2.70
C ASN A 50 -9.72 18.69 2.77
N TRP A 51 -10.18 18.00 1.72
CA TRP A 51 -11.43 17.25 1.73
C TRP A 51 -11.33 16.01 2.63
N VAL A 52 -10.25 15.22 2.55
CA VAL A 52 -10.03 14.07 3.45
C VAL A 52 -10.04 14.51 4.92
N ILE A 53 -9.37 15.63 5.22
CA ILE A 53 -9.35 16.19 6.58
C ILE A 53 -10.74 16.66 7.01
N ARG A 54 -11.53 17.26 6.11
CA ARG A 54 -12.89 17.75 6.39
C ARG A 54 -13.92 16.64 6.52
N SER A 55 -13.80 15.56 5.76
CA SER A 55 -14.81 14.51 5.62
C SER A 55 -14.52 13.27 6.46
N VAL A 56 -13.24 12.96 6.70
CA VAL A 56 -12.80 11.70 7.33
C VAL A 56 -12.15 11.96 8.68
N CYS A 57 -11.19 12.88 8.75
CA CYS A 57 -10.47 13.14 9.99
C CYS A 57 -11.21 14.05 10.96
N VAL A 58 -12.21 14.83 10.49
CA VAL A 58 -13.06 15.80 11.20
C VAL A 58 -12.45 16.27 12.53
N VAL A 59 -11.92 17.50 12.57
CA VAL A 59 -11.31 18.08 13.78
C VAL A 59 -12.15 17.75 15.02
N PRO A 60 -11.59 17.04 16.02
CA PRO A 60 -12.35 16.58 17.16
C PRO A 60 -13.02 17.75 17.87
N LYS A 61 -14.35 17.76 17.91
CA LYS A 61 -15.14 18.74 18.69
C LYS A 61 -15.08 18.35 20.18
N CYS A 62 -13.91 18.48 20.79
CA CYS A 62 -13.64 18.11 22.18
C CYS A 62 -13.11 19.29 23.01
N GLU A 63 -12.97 19.07 24.32
CA GLU A 63 -12.36 20.05 25.21
C GLU A 63 -10.86 20.20 24.96
N LYS A 64 -10.31 21.37 25.33
CA LYS A 64 -8.90 21.70 25.12
C LYS A 64 -7.94 20.64 25.67
N ASN A 65 -8.22 20.05 26.83
CA ASN A 65 -7.36 19.05 27.44
C ASN A 65 -7.38 17.71 26.68
N ALA A 66 -8.53 17.30 26.17
CA ALA A 66 -8.62 16.14 25.28
C ALA A 66 -7.87 16.39 23.96
N LEU A 67 -8.00 17.58 23.38
CA LEU A 67 -7.29 17.93 22.14
C LEU A 67 -5.77 18.00 22.33
N LYS A 68 -5.29 18.50 23.48
CA LYS A 68 -3.85 18.44 23.84
C LYS A 68 -3.36 17.01 23.83
N TYR A 69 -4.11 16.11 24.47
CA TYR A 69 -3.74 14.69 24.54
C TYR A 69 -3.64 14.08 23.14
N ILE A 70 -4.66 14.30 22.29
CA ILE A 70 -4.69 13.82 20.89
C ILE A 70 -3.45 14.28 20.13
N VAL A 71 -3.18 15.59 20.16
CA VAL A 71 -2.04 16.18 19.44
C VAL A 71 -0.72 15.62 19.96
N THR A 72 -0.55 15.46 21.28
CA THR A 72 0.66 14.87 21.86
C THR A 72 0.84 13.42 21.42
N SER A 73 -0.23 12.63 21.40
CA SER A 73 -0.17 11.24 20.92
C SER A 73 0.23 11.19 19.46
N LEU A 74 -0.42 11.95 18.58
CA LEU A 74 -0.11 11.93 17.15
C LEU A 74 1.31 12.40 16.79
N LEU A 75 2.01 13.08 17.70
CA LEU A 75 3.41 13.47 17.52
C LEU A 75 4.40 12.36 17.91
N LEU A 76 3.93 11.23 18.43
CA LEU A 76 4.76 10.05 18.65
C LEU A 76 5.11 9.37 17.33
N ILE A 77 6.21 8.63 17.35
CA ILE A 77 6.63 7.78 16.24
C ILE A 77 5.86 6.45 16.33
N TYR A 78 5.36 5.99 15.18
CA TYR A 78 4.65 4.73 15.07
C TYR A 78 5.32 3.83 14.03
N SER A 79 5.40 2.53 14.30
CA SER A 79 5.79 1.54 13.29
C SER A 79 4.55 0.91 12.66
N TYR A 80 4.60 0.71 11.35
CA TYR A 80 3.56 0.05 10.58
C TYR A 80 4.18 -1.04 9.71
N TYR A 81 3.64 -2.26 9.78
CA TYR A 81 4.03 -3.33 8.89
C TYR A 81 3.01 -3.46 7.76
N SER A 82 3.48 -3.38 6.52
CA SER A 82 2.67 -3.68 5.36
C SER A 82 2.81 -5.16 4.98
N PRO A 83 1.70 -5.93 4.97
CA PRO A 83 1.73 -7.30 4.48
C PRO A 83 1.82 -7.38 2.95
N HIS A 84 1.47 -6.30 2.23
CA HIS A 84 1.45 -6.30 0.78
C HIS A 84 2.86 -6.34 0.18
N ASN A 85 3.81 -5.65 0.79
CA ASN A 85 5.20 -5.64 0.31
C ASN A 85 6.21 -6.10 1.38
N ASN A 86 5.70 -6.74 2.45
CA ASN A 86 6.50 -7.30 3.55
C ASN A 86 7.51 -6.31 4.14
N LYS A 87 7.11 -5.05 4.33
CA LYS A 87 8.00 -3.96 4.73
C LYS A 87 7.49 -3.21 5.97
N TRP A 88 8.43 -2.79 6.81
CA TRP A 88 8.17 -1.90 7.94
C TRP A 88 8.33 -0.44 7.52
N TYR A 89 7.39 0.38 7.94
CA TYR A 89 7.35 1.82 7.75
C TYR A 89 7.36 2.51 9.10
N GLU A 90 8.13 3.59 9.18
CA GLU A 90 8.13 4.48 10.33
C GLU A 90 7.27 5.69 10.01
N ILE A 91 6.18 5.86 10.75
CA ILE A 91 5.24 6.96 10.62
C ILE A 91 5.62 7.98 11.68
N ASP A 92 6.32 9.02 11.24
CA ASP A 92 6.79 10.10 12.11
C ASP A 92 6.24 11.47 11.68
N ALA A 93 5.34 12.00 12.49
CA ALA A 93 4.82 13.37 12.33
C ALA A 93 5.55 14.40 13.20
N SER A 94 6.62 14.02 13.91
CA SER A 94 7.41 14.90 14.79
C SER A 94 8.08 16.05 14.03
N CYS A 95 8.26 15.91 12.71
CA CYS A 95 8.68 16.98 11.81
C CYS A 95 7.75 18.21 11.88
N VAL A 96 6.48 18.04 12.28
CA VAL A 96 5.54 19.13 12.57
C VAL A 96 5.85 19.73 13.93
N LYS A 97 6.86 20.61 13.97
CA LYS A 97 7.31 21.26 15.21
C LYS A 97 6.23 22.19 15.80
N PRO A 98 5.78 21.98 17.05
CA PRO A 98 4.93 22.93 17.75
C PRO A 98 5.66 24.27 17.94
N THR A 99 4.95 25.39 17.81
CA THR A 99 5.57 26.73 17.97
C THR A 99 5.88 27.08 19.43
N LYS A 100 5.37 26.29 20.37
CA LYS A 100 5.54 26.43 21.82
C LYS A 100 5.20 25.10 22.51
N PRO A 101 5.44 24.93 23.82
CA PRO A 101 4.98 23.73 24.53
C PRO A 101 3.48 23.49 24.33
N ILE A 102 3.05 22.24 24.10
CA ILE A 102 1.65 21.88 23.84
C ILE A 102 0.71 22.42 24.93
N GLY A 103 1.15 22.42 26.19
CA GLY A 103 0.41 22.98 27.32
C GLY A 103 0.02 24.45 27.18
N LYS A 104 0.80 25.25 26.42
CA LYS A 104 0.67 26.70 26.23
C LYS A 104 -0.14 27.10 24.98
N HIS A 105 -0.62 26.14 24.19
CA HIS A 105 -1.49 26.42 23.05
C HIS A 105 -2.91 26.79 23.49
N THR A 106 -3.61 27.64 22.72
CA THR A 106 -5.07 27.80 22.81
C THR A 106 -5.77 26.63 22.12
N LYS A 107 -7.09 26.49 22.30
CA LYS A 107 -7.85 25.42 21.64
C LYS A 107 -7.75 25.52 20.11
N LEU A 108 -8.01 26.71 19.54
CA LEU A 108 -7.88 26.95 18.10
C LEU A 108 -6.45 26.66 17.57
N GLN A 109 -5.41 27.01 18.33
CA GLN A 109 -4.04 26.70 17.94
C GLN A 109 -3.74 25.19 17.92
N LEU A 110 -4.36 24.42 18.83
CA LEU A 110 -4.27 22.95 18.81
C LEU A 110 -5.05 22.34 17.64
N GLU A 111 -6.21 22.89 17.28
CA GLU A 111 -6.98 22.45 16.12
C GLU A 111 -6.18 22.66 14.82
N ASN A 112 -5.53 23.81 14.68
CA ASN A 112 -4.64 24.08 13.54
C ASN A 112 -3.40 23.19 13.52
N LEU A 113 -2.84 22.86 14.69
CA LEU A 113 -1.73 21.92 14.78
C LEU A 113 -2.17 20.49 14.43
N TYR A 114 -3.33 20.04 14.91
CA TYR A 114 -3.93 18.77 14.53
C TYR A 114 -4.08 18.64 13.02
N VAL A 115 -4.64 19.65 12.34
CA VAL A 115 -4.79 19.64 10.88
C VAL A 115 -3.43 19.48 10.17
N ARG A 116 -2.39 20.20 10.63
CA ARG A 116 -1.04 20.08 10.05
C ARG A 116 -0.45 18.68 10.25
N ILE A 117 -0.64 18.10 11.43
CA ILE A 117 -0.20 16.73 11.73
C ILE A 117 -0.94 15.74 10.83
N MET A 118 -2.26 15.84 10.71
CA MET A 118 -3.05 14.94 9.86
C MET A 118 -2.65 15.02 8.39
N LYS A 119 -2.29 16.21 7.87
CA LYS A 119 -1.71 16.31 6.51
C LYS A 119 -0.46 15.46 6.36
N LYS A 120 0.43 15.47 7.35
CA LYS A 120 1.63 14.63 7.33
C LYS A 120 1.34 13.14 7.41
N PHE A 121 0.39 12.72 8.24
CA PHE A 121 -0.06 11.32 8.23
C PHE A 121 -0.60 10.93 6.84
N ILE A 122 -1.39 11.77 6.20
CA ILE A 122 -1.91 11.53 4.85
C ILE A 122 -0.75 11.39 3.85
N ASP A 123 0.21 12.31 3.84
CA ASP A 123 1.39 12.24 2.96
C ASP A 123 2.10 10.88 3.10
N ILE A 124 2.40 10.48 4.35
CA ILE A 124 3.10 9.22 4.65
C ILE A 124 2.27 8.01 4.19
N PHE A 125 0.98 7.97 4.48
CA PHE A 125 0.14 6.85 4.05
C PHE A 125 0.01 6.77 2.52
N VAL A 126 -0.02 7.90 1.82
CA VAL A 126 0.02 7.90 0.34
C VAL A 126 1.33 7.30 -0.17
N GLU A 127 2.47 7.69 0.40
CA GLU A 127 3.78 7.13 0.04
C GLU A 127 3.84 5.62 0.26
N ILE A 128 3.37 5.14 1.41
CA ILE A 128 3.27 3.70 1.72
C ILE A 128 2.47 2.97 0.63
N ARG A 129 1.30 3.52 0.26
CA ARG A 129 0.43 2.89 -0.74
C ARG A 129 1.05 2.88 -2.14
N LEU A 130 1.77 3.94 -2.53
CA LEU A 130 2.49 3.97 -3.80
C LEU A 130 3.58 2.91 -3.85
N ASP A 131 4.29 2.72 -2.74
CA ASP A 131 5.33 1.69 -2.59
C ASP A 131 4.73 0.26 -2.65
N GLU A 132 3.59 0.02 -1.97
CA GLU A 132 2.83 -1.23 -2.07
C GLU A 132 2.41 -1.53 -3.51
N LYS A 133 1.82 -0.57 -4.22
CA LYS A 133 1.42 -0.73 -5.64
C LYS A 133 2.61 -1.05 -6.53
N LYS A 134 3.74 -0.37 -6.32
CA LYS A 134 4.96 -0.60 -7.09
C LYS A 134 5.49 -2.02 -6.88
N TYR A 135 5.46 -2.51 -5.65
CA TYR A 135 5.89 -3.87 -5.34
C TYR A 135 4.97 -4.91 -6.00
N MET A 136 3.65 -4.75 -5.89
CA MET A 136 2.69 -5.68 -6.52
C MET A 136 2.85 -5.75 -8.04
N LYS A 137 3.02 -4.60 -8.70
CA LYS A 137 3.27 -4.55 -10.15
C LYS A 137 4.56 -5.27 -10.53
N LYS A 138 5.61 -5.11 -9.72
CA LYS A 138 6.88 -5.78 -9.94
C LYS A 138 6.75 -7.31 -9.75
N GLU A 139 6.03 -7.74 -8.72
CA GLU A 139 5.78 -9.17 -8.47
C GLU A 139 4.96 -9.81 -9.60
N GLU A 140 3.98 -9.10 -10.15
CA GLU A 140 3.22 -9.51 -11.33
C GLU A 140 4.11 -9.62 -12.58
N GLU A 141 4.95 -8.61 -12.85
CA GLU A 141 5.91 -8.63 -13.98
C GLU A 141 6.94 -9.77 -13.86
N GLU A 142 7.39 -10.09 -12.64
CA GLU A 142 8.25 -11.26 -12.39
C GLU A 142 7.47 -12.57 -12.56
N ALA A 143 6.23 -12.65 -12.09
CA ALA A 143 5.38 -13.83 -12.28
C ALA A 143 5.08 -14.10 -13.76
N GLU A 144 4.86 -13.06 -14.58
CA GLU A 144 4.69 -13.19 -16.03
C GLU A 144 5.97 -13.69 -16.73
N GLN A 145 7.16 -13.24 -16.31
CA GLN A 145 8.43 -13.76 -16.83
C GLN A 145 8.65 -15.24 -16.51
N ASP A 146 8.07 -15.71 -15.40
CA ASP A 146 8.10 -17.10 -14.98
C ASP A 146 6.96 -17.93 -15.58
N GLN A 147 6.25 -17.43 -16.59
CA GLN A 147 5.24 -18.19 -17.33
C GLN A 147 5.77 -18.67 -18.68
N CYS A 148 5.30 -19.84 -19.10
CA CYS A 148 5.54 -20.32 -20.44
C CYS A 148 4.76 -19.43 -21.42
N PRO A 149 5.40 -18.81 -22.41
CA PRO A 149 4.73 -17.91 -23.36
C PRO A 149 3.76 -18.65 -24.31
N ILE A 150 3.70 -19.99 -24.25
CA ILE A 150 2.81 -20.82 -25.08
C ILE A 150 1.53 -21.19 -24.32
N CYS A 151 1.65 -21.72 -23.09
CA CYS A 151 0.50 -22.16 -22.30
C CYS A 151 0.09 -21.21 -21.18
N LEU A 152 0.89 -20.16 -20.91
CA LEU A 152 0.71 -19.18 -19.84
C LEU A 152 0.74 -19.78 -18.41
N GLU A 153 1.19 -21.02 -18.28
CA GLU A 153 1.40 -21.66 -16.98
C GLU A 153 2.80 -21.37 -16.44
N SER A 154 2.96 -21.40 -15.11
CA SER A 154 4.26 -21.18 -14.48
C SER A 154 5.28 -22.25 -14.89
N ILE A 155 6.44 -21.81 -15.37
CA ILE A 155 7.59 -22.67 -15.68
C ILE A 155 8.49 -22.93 -14.46
N LYS A 156 8.29 -22.20 -13.35
CA LYS A 156 9.00 -22.43 -12.08
C LYS A 156 8.70 -23.83 -11.55
N GLY A 157 9.75 -24.62 -11.33
CA GLY A 157 9.65 -26.01 -10.85
C GLY A 157 9.23 -27.03 -11.90
N GLN A 158 8.94 -26.61 -13.14
CA GLN A 158 8.72 -27.51 -14.26
C GLN A 158 10.03 -27.78 -15.02
N LYS A 159 10.03 -28.82 -15.86
CA LYS A 159 11.11 -29.00 -16.84
C LYS A 159 11.00 -27.90 -17.90
N THR A 160 12.08 -27.15 -18.09
CA THR A 160 12.15 -26.04 -19.03
C THR A 160 13.10 -26.35 -20.18
N CYS A 161 12.83 -25.73 -21.32
CA CYS A 161 13.71 -25.76 -22.48
C CYS A 161 14.05 -24.31 -22.86
N THR A 162 15.32 -23.95 -22.77
CA THR A 162 15.83 -22.66 -23.23
C THR A 162 16.49 -22.84 -24.58
N THR A 163 16.01 -22.10 -25.56
CA THR A 163 16.55 -22.08 -26.93
C THR A 163 17.87 -21.31 -27.00
N GLU A 164 18.67 -21.52 -28.05
CA GLU A 164 19.93 -20.77 -28.27
C GLU A 164 19.71 -19.25 -28.38
N CYS A 165 18.52 -18.82 -28.80
CA CYS A 165 18.14 -17.41 -28.83
C CYS A 165 17.75 -16.83 -27.46
N GLY A 166 17.86 -17.62 -26.37
CA GLY A 166 17.63 -17.19 -24.99
C GLY A 166 16.20 -17.30 -24.48
N HIS A 167 15.24 -17.69 -25.33
CA HIS A 167 13.83 -17.83 -24.93
C HIS A 167 13.56 -19.18 -24.27
N SER A 168 12.83 -19.15 -23.15
CA SER A 168 12.51 -20.32 -22.31
C SER A 168 11.04 -20.70 -22.38
N PHE A 169 10.78 -22.01 -22.36
CA PHE A 169 9.43 -22.59 -22.47
C PHE A 169 9.28 -23.80 -21.55
N CYS A 170 8.03 -24.17 -21.24
CA CYS A 170 7.71 -25.48 -20.67
C CYS A 170 8.14 -26.58 -21.66
N SER A 171 8.80 -27.65 -21.20
CA SER A 171 9.27 -28.72 -22.11
C SER A 171 8.14 -29.30 -22.98
N PRO A 172 6.95 -29.65 -22.45
CA PRO A 172 5.84 -30.14 -23.26
C PRO A 172 5.46 -29.17 -24.40
N CYS A 173 5.38 -27.88 -24.08
CA CYS A 173 5.04 -26.81 -25.01
C CYS A 173 6.09 -26.70 -26.11
N PHE A 174 7.37 -26.72 -25.73
CA PHE A 174 8.49 -26.64 -26.66
C PHE A 174 8.48 -27.82 -27.65
N PHE A 175 8.40 -29.06 -27.17
CA PHE A 175 8.40 -30.24 -28.04
C PHE A 175 7.20 -30.28 -28.98
N THR A 176 6.00 -30.01 -28.46
CA THR A 176 4.77 -29.97 -29.28
C THR A 176 4.87 -28.92 -30.39
N THR A 177 5.43 -27.76 -30.06
CA THR A 177 5.60 -26.66 -31.02
C THR A 177 6.68 -26.97 -32.04
N MET A 178 7.83 -27.52 -31.62
CA MET A 178 8.88 -27.92 -32.55
C MET A 178 8.39 -29.02 -33.49
N GLN A 179 7.65 -30.02 -32.99
CA GLN A 179 7.14 -31.11 -33.82
C GLN A 179 6.12 -30.64 -34.88
N SER A 180 5.27 -29.67 -34.53
CA SER A 180 4.30 -29.09 -35.47
C SER A 180 4.90 -28.09 -36.45
N GLN A 181 6.07 -27.50 -36.13
CA GLN A 181 6.73 -26.48 -36.95
C GLN A 181 7.88 -26.98 -37.81
N ILE A 182 8.23 -28.28 -37.75
CA ILE A 182 9.27 -28.84 -38.63
C ILE A 182 8.81 -28.69 -40.10
N ASP A 183 9.53 -27.86 -40.85
CA ASP A 183 9.29 -27.71 -42.28
C ASP A 183 9.80 -28.93 -43.07
N GLN A 184 9.48 -28.98 -44.37
CA GLN A 184 9.94 -30.06 -45.26
C GLN A 184 11.47 -30.19 -45.35
N ARG A 185 12.22 -29.19 -44.86
CA ARG A 185 13.69 -29.14 -44.84
C ARG A 185 14.25 -29.48 -43.45
N GLY A 186 13.42 -29.92 -42.51
CA GLY A 186 13.85 -30.29 -41.16
C GLY A 186 14.25 -29.09 -40.30
N LYS A 187 13.70 -27.90 -40.55
CA LYS A 187 13.96 -26.69 -39.76
C LYS A 187 12.78 -26.35 -38.86
N SER A 188 13.08 -25.92 -37.64
CA SER A 188 12.11 -25.32 -36.73
C SER A 188 12.64 -23.99 -36.19
N THR A 189 11.72 -23.08 -35.87
CA THR A 189 12.04 -21.72 -35.42
C THR A 189 11.46 -21.43 -34.05
N CYS A 190 12.12 -20.58 -33.27
CA CYS A 190 11.63 -20.15 -31.97
C CYS A 190 10.23 -19.51 -32.08
N PRO A 191 9.24 -19.92 -31.28
CA PRO A 191 7.91 -19.33 -31.31
C PRO A 191 7.87 -17.83 -30.97
N LEU A 192 8.86 -17.33 -30.22
CA LEU A 192 8.95 -15.94 -29.77
C LEU A 192 9.62 -15.03 -30.80
N CYS A 193 10.82 -15.38 -31.27
CA CYS A 193 11.64 -14.51 -32.13
C CYS A 193 11.91 -15.05 -33.53
N ARG A 194 11.43 -16.26 -33.84
CA ARG A 194 11.58 -16.94 -35.14
C ARG A 194 13.02 -17.26 -35.55
N THR A 195 14.00 -17.12 -34.67
CA THR A 195 15.37 -17.63 -34.89
C THR A 195 15.34 -19.15 -35.03
N ILE A 196 16.15 -19.71 -35.94
CA ILE A 196 16.24 -21.15 -36.18
C ILE A 196 16.70 -21.86 -34.89
N CYS A 197 15.92 -22.81 -34.40
CA CYS A 197 16.24 -23.61 -33.22
C CYS A 197 16.82 -24.97 -33.58
N LEU A 198 16.30 -25.60 -34.64
CA LEU A 198 16.81 -26.86 -35.16
C LEU A 198 16.98 -26.74 -36.67
N GLN A 199 18.06 -27.29 -37.19
CA GLN A 199 18.27 -27.48 -38.61
C GLN A 199 18.91 -28.85 -38.82
N ASN A 200 18.19 -29.78 -39.43
CA ASN A 200 18.76 -31.06 -39.80
C ASN A 200 19.79 -30.85 -40.93
N ARG A 201 21.07 -30.79 -40.59
CA ARG A 201 22.15 -30.83 -41.58
C ARG A 201 22.32 -32.30 -41.96
N SER A 202 21.68 -32.76 -43.04
CA SER A 202 22.09 -34.04 -43.63
C SER A 202 23.54 -33.88 -44.06
N ARG A 203 24.46 -34.41 -43.26
CA ARG A 203 25.84 -34.62 -43.68
C ARG A 203 25.78 -35.76 -44.68
N TYR A 204 25.74 -35.39 -45.96
CA TYR A 204 26.17 -36.27 -47.05
C TYR A 204 27.63 -36.68 -46.80
#